data_AF-A0AAD9ZDQ1-F1
#
_entry.id   AF-A0AAD9ZDQ1-F1
#
_cell.length_a   1.000
_cell.length_b   1.000
_cell.length_c   1.000
_cell.angle_alpha   90.00
_cell.angle_beta   90.00
_cell.angle_gamma   90.00
#
_symmetry.space_group_name_H-M   'P 1'
#
loop_
_entity.id
_entity.type
_entity.pdbx_description
1 polymer ?
#
loop_
_entity_poly.entity_id
_entity_poly.type
_entity_poly.pdbx_seq_one_letter_code
_entity_poly.pdbx_strand_id
1 'polypeptide(L)'
;MDHLTDNFDFGSIEAGTIVDVGGSHGQVSIPIARNNPQVKCIVQDLPDTIVGLDSRLPEDLKDRISGMAHDFLTPQRVKGADIYLFRLMDISMKAFNNARERDPETWATLFSKADPRFQLKGITLPPEARMAIILAEWQGE
;
A
#
# COMPACT_ATOMS: atom_id res chain seq x y z
N MET A 1 8.56 15.88 -3.65
CA MET A 1 7.47 15.92 -2.67
C MET A 1 6.65 14.67 -2.90
N ASP A 2 6.59 13.80 -1.90
CA ASP A 2 5.83 12.57 -1.98
C ASP A 2 4.65 12.74 -1.02
N HIS A 3 3.48 13.04 -1.60
CA HIS A 3 2.29 13.36 -0.82
C HIS A 3 1.90 12.25 0.16
N LEU A 4 2.29 10.99 -0.06
CA LEU A 4 2.01 9.92 0.90
C LEU A 4 2.96 10.00 2.10
N THR A 5 4.28 9.98 1.88
CA THR A 5 5.25 9.98 2.99
C THR A 5 5.28 11.30 3.75
N ASP A 6 4.85 12.39 3.11
CA ASP A 6 4.79 13.72 3.74
C ASP A 6 3.50 13.91 4.56
N ASN A 7 2.47 13.05 4.40
CA ASN A 7 1.15 13.24 5.03
C ASN A 7 0.62 12.00 5.77
N PHE A 8 1.40 10.92 5.85
CA PHE A 8 1.09 9.75 6.68
C PHE A 8 2.29 9.38 7.55
N ASP A 9 2.04 9.22 8.85
CA ASP A 9 3.07 8.90 9.84
C ASP A 9 3.37 7.40 9.89
N PHE A 10 4.22 6.94 8.96
CA PHE A 10 4.81 5.60 8.99
C PHE A 10 5.78 5.39 10.17
N GLY A 11 6.22 6.48 10.82
CA GLY A 11 7.11 6.45 11.97
C GLY A 11 6.47 5.87 13.22
N SER A 12 5.14 5.99 13.32
CA SER A 12 4.33 5.44 14.42
C SER A 12 4.36 3.92 14.55
N ILE A 13 4.86 3.20 13.54
CA ILE A 13 4.94 1.75 13.52
C ILE A 13 6.24 1.28 14.20
N GLU A 14 6.12 0.47 15.26
CA GLU A 14 7.26 -0.11 15.98
C GLU A 14 7.86 -1.29 15.20
N ALA A 15 9.04 -1.11 14.61
CA ALA A 15 9.77 -2.15 13.85
C ALA A 15 8.89 -2.97 12.87
N GLY A 16 7.95 -2.30 12.21
CA GLY A 16 6.85 -2.97 11.52
C GLY A 16 7.11 -3.37 10.07
N THR A 17 6.20 -4.21 9.58
CA THR A 17 6.14 -4.72 8.22
C THR A 17 5.00 -4.08 7.45
N ILE A 18 5.32 -3.52 6.29
CA ILE A 18 4.35 -3.02 5.32
C ILE A 18 4.32 -3.96 4.13
N VAL A 19 3.12 -4.39 3.75
CA VAL A 19 2.88 -5.14 2.51
C VAL A 19 2.35 -4.17 1.47
N ASP A 20 3.15 -3.87 0.45
CA ASP A 20 2.80 -2.99 -0.67
C ASP A 20 2.14 -3.82 -1.77
N VAL A 21 0.80 -3.87 -1.75
CA VAL A 21 -0.01 -4.75 -2.60
C VAL A 21 -0.23 -4.12 -3.97
N GLY A 22 0.23 -4.79 -5.02
CA GLY A 22 0.32 -4.21 -6.37
C GLY A 22 1.40 -3.12 -6.44
N GLY A 23 2.47 -3.27 -5.66
CA GLY A 23 3.51 -2.26 -5.49
C GLY A 23 4.47 -2.13 -6.68
N SER A 24 4.28 -2.93 -7.74
CA SER A 24 5.10 -2.92 -8.95
C SER A 24 6.59 -3.02 -8.65
N HIS A 25 7.34 -1.95 -8.86
CA HIS A 25 8.78 -1.90 -8.66
C HIS A 25 9.19 -1.23 -7.33
N GLY A 26 8.27 -1.14 -6.36
CA GLY A 26 8.54 -0.61 -5.02
C GLY A 26 8.72 0.92 -4.98
N GLN A 27 8.15 1.65 -5.94
CA GLN A 27 8.29 3.11 -6.05
C GLN A 27 7.84 3.86 -4.79
N VAL A 28 6.87 3.29 -4.06
CA VAL A 28 6.36 3.83 -2.79
C VAL A 28 7.11 3.23 -1.60
N SER A 29 7.42 1.94 -1.65
CA SER A 29 8.20 1.26 -0.62
C SER A 29 9.60 1.85 -0.41
N ILE A 30 10.28 2.30 -1.47
CA ILE A 30 11.61 2.92 -1.41
C ILE A 30 11.64 4.18 -0.53
N PRO A 31 10.83 5.24 -0.79
CA PRO A 31 10.83 6.42 0.06
C PRO A 31 10.32 6.13 1.48
N ILE A 32 9.35 5.22 1.65
CA ILE A 32 8.89 4.81 2.99
C ILE A 32 10.04 4.21 3.80
N ALA A 33 10.73 3.20 3.26
CA ALA A 33 11.84 2.56 3.95
C ALA A 33 12.98 3.57 4.20
N ARG A 34 13.31 4.43 3.23
CA ARG A 34 14.39 5.42 3.41
C ARG A 34 14.10 6.40 4.55
N ASN A 35 12.86 6.82 4.71
CA ASN A 35 12.45 7.78 5.75
C ASN A 35 12.17 7.13 7.10
N ASN A 36 11.97 5.80 7.14
CA ASN A 36 11.61 5.05 8.34
C ASN A 36 12.55 3.84 8.49
N PRO A 37 13.72 3.99 9.15
CA PRO A 37 14.74 2.94 9.25
C PRO A 37 14.25 1.64 9.89
N GLN A 38 13.24 1.72 10.76
CA GLN A 38 12.63 0.59 11.47
C GLN A 38 11.65 -0.21 10.61
N VAL A 39 11.19 0.35 9.48
CA VAL A 39 10.17 -0.28 8.63
C VAL A 39 10.81 -1.21 7.60
N LYS A 40 10.19 -2.37 7.39
CA LYS A 40 10.45 -3.28 6.27
C LYS A 40 9.26 -3.32 5.32
N CYS A 41 9.54 -3.46 4.03
CA CYS A 41 8.52 -3.52 2.99
C CYS A 41 8.59 -4.84 2.23
N ILE A 42 7.43 -5.48 2.04
CA ILE A 42 7.24 -6.61 1.13
C ILE A 42 6.44 -6.09 -0.05
N VAL A 43 7.09 -5.96 -1.22
CA VAL A 43 6.44 -5.51 -2.46
C VAL A 43 5.81 -6.72 -3.13
N GLN A 44 4.48 -6.70 -3.26
CA GLN A 44 3.70 -7.76 -3.89
C GLN A 44 3.19 -7.34 -5.26
N ASP A 45 3.41 -8.19 -6.25
CA ASP A 45 2.88 -8.02 -7.61
C ASP A 45 2.91 -9.38 -8.34
N LEU A 46 2.44 -9.44 -9.58
CA LEU A 46 2.50 -10.65 -10.40
C LEU A 46 3.96 -11.11 -10.63
N PRO A 47 4.19 -12.41 -10.87
CA PRO A 47 5.54 -12.96 -11.00
C PRO A 47 6.43 -12.19 -11.98
N ASP A 48 5.91 -11.86 -13.16
CA ASP A 48 6.68 -11.16 -14.20
C ASP A 48 7.08 -9.73 -13.81
N THR A 49 6.30 -9.07 -12.95
CA THR A 49 6.61 -7.74 -12.42
C THR A 49 7.69 -7.81 -11.33
N ILE A 50 7.60 -8.81 -10.44
CA ILE A 50 8.52 -8.97 -9.31
C ILE A 50 9.90 -9.48 -9.74
N VAL A 51 9.96 -10.22 -10.85
CA VAL A 51 11.24 -10.71 -11.39
C VAL A 51 12.20 -9.54 -11.62
N GLY A 52 13.34 -9.60 -10.92
CA GLY A 52 14.41 -8.60 -11.03
C GLY A 52 14.21 -7.34 -10.17
N LEU A 53 13.22 -7.31 -9.28
CA LEU A 53 13.06 -6.21 -8.32
C LEU A 53 14.33 -6.01 -7.49
N ASP A 54 14.87 -7.08 -6.89
CA ASP A 54 16.04 -7.02 -6.01
C ASP A 54 17.27 -6.38 -6.69
N SER A 55 17.46 -6.63 -7.98
CA SER A 55 18.56 -6.03 -8.76
C SER A 55 18.38 -4.52 -9.02
N ARG A 56 17.14 -4.01 -8.91
CA ARG A 56 16.80 -2.60 -9.14
C ARG A 56 16.71 -1.81 -7.84
N LEU A 57 16.64 -2.49 -6.69
CA LEU A 57 16.60 -1.84 -5.39
C LEU A 57 17.92 -1.08 -5.12
N PRO A 58 17.85 0.10 -4.50
CA PRO A 58 19.03 0.77 -3.96
C PRO A 58 19.78 -0.14 -2.98
N GLU A 59 21.12 -0.14 -3.03
CA GLU A 59 21.95 -1.04 -2.23
C GLU A 59 21.68 -0.92 -0.73
N ASP A 60 21.41 0.30 -0.25
CA ASP A 60 21.10 0.62 1.15
C ASP A 60 19.73 0.11 1.62
N LEU A 61 18.88 -0.38 0.72
CA LEU A 61 17.51 -0.82 0.99
C LEU A 61 17.26 -2.30 0.76
N LYS A 62 18.23 -3.05 0.21
CA LYS A 62 18.07 -4.48 -0.11
C LYS A 62 17.75 -5.36 1.09
N ASP A 63 18.21 -4.98 2.28
CA ASP A 63 17.91 -5.71 3.53
C ASP A 63 16.53 -5.38 4.11
N ARG A 64 15.84 -4.38 3.55
CA ARG A 64 14.58 -3.84 4.09
C ARG A 64 13.42 -3.88 3.11
N ILE A 65 13.68 -4.07 1.82
CA ILE A 65 12.67 -4.21 0.79
C ILE A 65 12.89 -5.54 0.09
N SER A 66 11.86 -6.37 0.02
CA SER A 66 11.90 -7.66 -0.68
C SER A 66 10.72 -7.80 -1.63
N GLY A 67 10.94 -8.40 -2.79
CA GLY A 67 9.88 -8.77 -3.73
C GLY A 67 9.18 -10.07 -3.36
N MET A 68 7.86 -10.13 -3.58
CA MET A 68 7.06 -11.33 -3.37
C MET A 68 6.02 -11.48 -4.49
N ALA A 69 6.20 -12.47 -5.34
CA ALA A 69 5.20 -12.81 -6.36
C ALA A 69 3.86 -13.21 -5.70
N HIS A 70 2.80 -12.44 -5.96
CA HIS A 70 1.49 -12.66 -5.38
C HIS A 70 0.37 -12.08 -6.27
N ASP A 71 -0.68 -12.87 -6.44
CA ASP A 71 -1.96 -12.43 -7.00
C ASP A 71 -2.88 -12.04 -5.83
N PHE A 72 -3.24 -10.76 -5.73
CA PHE A 72 -4.09 -10.23 -4.66
C PHE A 72 -5.54 -10.75 -4.71
N LEU A 73 -5.95 -11.45 -5.77
CA LEU A 73 -7.24 -12.14 -5.85
C LEU A 73 -7.19 -13.50 -5.14
N THR A 74 -6.00 -13.93 -4.69
CA THR A 74 -5.80 -15.11 -3.85
C THR A 74 -5.61 -14.70 -2.39
N PRO A 75 -5.80 -15.61 -1.42
CA PRO A 75 -5.62 -15.28 -0.01
C PRO A 75 -4.23 -14.70 0.28
N GLN A 76 -4.21 -13.56 0.97
CA GLN A 76 -2.99 -12.88 1.39
C GLN A 76 -2.09 -13.83 2.19
N ARG A 77 -0.82 -13.97 1.77
CA ARG A 77 0.16 -14.92 2.34
C ARG A 77 0.95 -14.35 3.51
N VAL A 78 1.15 -13.03 3.56
CA VAL A 78 1.77 -12.35 4.71
C VAL A 78 0.67 -12.02 5.71
N LYS A 79 0.76 -12.57 6.93
CA LYS A 79 -0.20 -12.31 8.01
C LYS A 79 0.46 -11.47 9.09
N GLY A 80 -0.33 -10.66 9.79
CA GLY A 80 0.16 -9.83 10.89
C GLY A 80 1.09 -8.68 10.48
N ALA A 81 1.05 -8.25 9.20
CA ALA A 81 1.68 -7.00 8.81
C ALA A 81 0.93 -5.81 9.42
N ASP A 82 1.66 -4.77 9.80
CA ASP A 82 1.13 -3.55 10.40
C ASP A 82 0.27 -2.75 9.40
N ILE A 83 0.69 -2.73 8.13
CA ILE A 83 -0.04 -2.05 7.06
C ILE A 83 -0.08 -2.92 5.81
N TYR A 84 -1.27 -3.06 5.24
CA TYR A 84 -1.45 -3.50 3.85
C TYR A 84 -1.76 -2.26 3.01
N LEU A 85 -0.76 -1.82 2.24
CA LEU A 85 -0.80 -0.60 1.46
C LEU A 85 -1.31 -0.90 0.06
N PHE A 86 -2.32 -0.15 -0.38
CA PHE A 86 -2.76 -0.11 -1.77
C PHE A 86 -2.59 1.31 -2.29
N ARG A 87 -1.91 1.47 -3.43
CA ARG A 87 -1.85 2.74 -4.16
C ARG A 87 -2.44 2.58 -5.54
N LEU A 88 -3.70 2.98 -5.68
CA LEU A 88 -4.50 2.75 -6.87
C LEU A 88 -4.93 4.08 -7.48
N MET A 89 -4.13 4.60 -8.41
CA MET A 89 -4.59 5.59 -9.37
C MET A 89 -3.98 5.25 -10.71
N ASP A 90 -4.83 4.74 -11.59
CA ASP A 90 -4.41 4.40 -12.92
C ASP A 90 -5.53 4.69 -13.91
N ILE A 91 -5.31 5.69 -14.75
CA ILE A 91 -6.20 6.01 -15.86
C ILE A 91 -6.36 4.79 -16.78
N SER A 92 -5.36 3.91 -16.86
CA SER A 92 -5.43 2.65 -17.58
C SER A 92 -6.36 1.65 -16.89
N MET A 93 -6.46 1.61 -15.55
CA MET A 93 -7.51 0.83 -14.87
C MET A 93 -8.91 1.32 -15.23
N LYS A 94 -9.11 2.64 -15.31
CA LYS A 94 -10.39 3.22 -15.76
C LYS A 94 -10.68 2.88 -17.22
N ALA A 95 -9.67 2.95 -18.09
CA ALA A 95 -9.82 2.75 -19.53
C ALA A 95 -10.01 1.29 -19.93
N PHE A 96 -9.27 0.36 -19.32
CA PHE A 96 -9.21 -1.04 -19.76
C PHE A 96 -9.98 -2.01 -18.85
N ASN A 97 -10.18 -1.66 -17.57
CA ASN A 97 -10.78 -2.56 -16.58
C ASN A 97 -12.12 -2.07 -16.04
N ASN A 98 -12.71 -1.04 -16.68
CA ASN A 98 -13.97 -0.40 -16.25
C ASN A 98 -13.94 0.06 -14.78
N ALA A 99 -12.75 0.37 -14.25
CA ALA A 99 -12.61 0.82 -12.88
C ALA A 99 -13.25 2.20 -12.68
N ARG A 100 -13.68 2.47 -11.45
CA ARG A 100 -14.31 3.73 -11.06
C ARG A 100 -13.64 4.28 -9.82
N GLU A 101 -13.39 5.59 -9.84
CA GLU A 101 -13.11 6.36 -8.63
C GLU A 101 -14.37 6.41 -7.75
N ARG A 102 -14.17 6.58 -6.44
CA ARG A 102 -15.22 6.50 -5.43
C ARG A 102 -15.15 7.71 -4.51
N ASP A 103 -16.31 8.20 -4.11
CA ASP A 103 -16.43 9.21 -3.06
C ASP A 103 -16.22 8.60 -1.65
N PRO A 104 -16.03 9.45 -0.62
CA PRO A 104 -15.83 9.02 0.77
C PRO A 104 -16.92 8.08 1.32
N GLU A 105 -18.18 8.34 1.03
CA GLU A 105 -19.32 7.55 1.54
C GLU A 105 -19.32 6.13 0.95
N THR A 106 -18.98 6.03 -0.33
CA THR A 106 -18.80 4.76 -1.04
C THR A 106 -17.64 3.96 -0.44
N TRP A 107 -16.55 4.61 -0.05
CA TRP A 107 -15.44 3.93 0.65
C TRP A 107 -15.87 3.38 2.00
N ALA A 108 -16.56 4.16 2.83
CA ALA A 108 -17.08 3.68 4.12
C ALA A 108 -18.00 2.46 3.95
N THR A 109 -18.90 2.53 2.96
CA THR A 109 -19.79 1.42 2.60
C THR A 109 -19.02 0.19 2.13
N LEU A 110 -17.95 0.38 1.35
CA LEU A 110 -17.14 -0.71 0.82
C LEU A 110 -16.41 -1.46 1.94
N PHE A 111 -15.78 -0.76 2.88
CA PHE A 111 -15.13 -1.39 4.02
C PHE A 111 -16.11 -2.19 4.87
N SER A 112 -17.28 -1.61 5.18
CA SER A 112 -18.33 -2.31 5.94
C SER A 112 -18.87 -3.55 5.22
N LYS A 113 -19.00 -3.50 3.88
CA LYS A 113 -19.40 -4.65 3.07
C LYS A 113 -18.32 -5.73 2.99
N ALA A 114 -17.05 -5.35 3.00
CA ALA A 114 -15.95 -6.30 3.00
C ALA A 114 -15.96 -7.11 4.29
N ASP A 115 -16.05 -6.43 5.44
CA ASP A 115 -16.38 -7.01 6.74
C ASP A 115 -16.69 -5.88 7.75
N PRO A 116 -17.72 -6.04 8.60
CA PRO A 116 -18.19 -5.00 9.52
C PRO A 116 -17.16 -4.59 10.60
N ARG A 117 -16.05 -5.32 10.77
CA ARG A 117 -14.97 -5.01 11.72
C ARG A 117 -13.99 -3.96 11.21
N PHE A 118 -14.07 -3.56 9.94
CA PHE A 118 -13.31 -2.42 9.45
C PHE A 118 -13.88 -1.10 9.98
N GLN A 119 -13.02 -0.28 10.57
CA GLN A 119 -13.31 1.10 10.95
C GLN A 119 -12.57 2.06 10.04
N LEU A 120 -13.30 2.92 9.32
CA LEU A 120 -12.72 4.02 8.57
C LEU A 120 -12.25 5.10 9.57
N LYS A 121 -10.94 5.31 9.65
CA LYS A 121 -10.32 6.27 10.57
C LYS A 121 -10.26 7.67 9.96
N GLY A 122 -10.11 7.76 8.65
CA GLY A 122 -10.09 9.04 7.96
C GLY A 122 -9.83 8.93 6.46
N ILE A 123 -10.20 10.00 5.76
CA ILE A 123 -9.86 10.24 4.35
C ILE A 123 -9.28 11.63 4.27
N THR A 124 -8.01 11.72 3.90
CA THR A 124 -7.29 12.99 3.82
C THR A 124 -6.85 13.21 2.38
N LEU A 125 -7.17 14.36 1.80
CA LEU A 125 -6.61 14.80 0.53
C LEU A 125 -5.52 15.83 0.83
N PRO A 126 -4.23 15.47 0.74
CA PRO A 126 -3.16 16.43 0.95
C PRO A 126 -3.28 17.61 -0.03
N PRO A 127 -2.88 18.83 0.37
CA PRO A 127 -2.83 19.97 -0.54
C PRO A 127 -2.05 19.62 -1.82
N GLU A 128 -2.59 20.03 -2.98
CA GLU A 128 -2.01 19.80 -4.31
C GLU A 128 -1.93 18.33 -4.77
N ALA A 129 -2.25 17.37 -3.90
CA ALA A 129 -2.30 15.96 -4.27
C ALA A 129 -3.51 15.66 -5.16
N ARG A 130 -3.34 14.70 -6.08
CA ARG A 130 -4.46 14.15 -6.87
C ARG A 130 -5.13 12.96 -6.19
N MET A 131 -4.44 12.30 -5.25
CA MET A 131 -4.91 11.12 -4.54
C MET A 131 -5.16 11.44 -3.07
N ALA A 132 -6.24 10.89 -2.53
CA ALA A 132 -6.48 10.88 -1.10
C ALA A 132 -5.80 9.68 -0.43
N ILE A 133 -5.42 9.85 0.84
CA ILE A 133 -4.99 8.80 1.74
C ILE A 133 -6.23 8.34 2.50
N ILE A 134 -6.51 7.03 2.45
CA ILE A 134 -7.67 6.41 3.09
C ILE A 134 -7.14 5.44 4.15
N LEU A 135 -7.41 5.74 5.42
CA LEU A 135 -6.99 4.89 6.53
C LEU A 135 -8.18 4.11 7.06
N ALA A 136 -8.13 2.79 6.94
CA ALA A 136 -9.06 1.86 7.54
C ALA A 136 -8.31 0.90 8.46
N GLU A 137 -8.86 0.67 9.64
CA GLU A 137 -8.27 -0.18 10.67
C GLU A 137 -9.16 -1.40 10.89
N TRP A 138 -8.55 -2.57 11.00
CA TRP A 138 -9.25 -3.81 11.32
C TRP A 138 -9.30 -4.00 12.84
N GLN A 139 -10.49 -4.23 13.40
CA GLN A 139 -10.68 -4.42 14.86
C GLN A 139 -10.98 -5.87 15.24
N GLY A 140 -10.69 -6.83 14.37
CA GLY A 140 -10.91 -8.25 14.65
C GLY A 140 -9.67 -8.94 15.21
N GLU A 141 -9.91 -9.97 16.02
CA GLU A 141 -8.93 -11.01 16.37
C GLU A 141 -8.65 -11.96 15.18
#